data_AF-A0A149UMR0-F1
#
_entry.id   AF-A0A149UMR0-F1
#
_cell.length_a   1.000
_cell.length_b   1.000
_cell.length_c   1.000
_cell.angle_alpha   90.00
_cell.angle_beta   90.00
_cell.angle_gamma   90.00
#
_symmetry.space_group_name_H-M   'P 1'
#
loop_
_entity.id
_entity.type
_entity.pdbx_description
1 polymer ?
#
loop_
_entity_poly.entity_id
_entity_poly.type
_entity_poly.pdbx_seq_one_letter_code
_entity_poly.pdbx_strand_id
1 'polypeptide(L)'
;MTESFDYASLRMALVAKPDMWSGRGLSLIQAIDGTRIDIRSHTLLEDLEEVATENPEIQQLLESLPGWPTSDRANALEQLNFVASAPRELLASVTGLEPQTKGQQAEQETQRGE
;
A
#
# COMPACT_ATOMS: atom_id res chain seq x y z
N MET A 1 7.32 -13.77 -19.41
CA MET A 1 6.53 -12.55 -19.65
C MET A 1 6.20 -12.03 -18.27
N THR A 2 6.96 -11.07 -17.77
CA THR A 2 6.62 -10.43 -16.49
C THR A 2 5.39 -9.59 -16.80
N GLU A 3 4.24 -9.93 -16.24
CA GLU A 3 3.09 -9.03 -16.25
C GLU A 3 3.54 -7.77 -15.52
N SER A 4 4.00 -6.77 -16.29
CA SER A 4 4.27 -5.44 -15.77
C SER A 4 2.94 -4.91 -15.27
N PHE A 5 2.75 -4.94 -13.95
CA PHE A 5 1.57 -4.38 -13.33
C PHE A 5 1.48 -2.92 -13.77
N ASP A 6 0.32 -2.49 -14.26
CA ASP A 6 0.15 -1.14 -14.78
C ASP A 6 0.05 -0.14 -13.61
N TYR A 7 1.21 0.11 -12.99
CA TYR A 7 1.37 1.10 -11.94
C TYR A 7 1.02 2.51 -12.45
N ALA A 8 1.04 2.74 -13.77
CA ALA A 8 0.56 3.97 -14.39
C ALA A 8 -0.92 4.26 -14.08
N SER A 9 -1.82 3.28 -14.25
CA SER A 9 -3.24 3.42 -13.89
C SER A 9 -3.41 3.64 -12.39
N LEU A 10 -2.60 2.96 -11.57
CA LEU A 10 -2.65 3.13 -10.11
C LEU A 10 -2.19 4.53 -9.67
N ARG A 11 -1.16 5.09 -10.30
CA ARG A 11 -0.69 6.47 -10.07
C ARG A 11 -1.79 7.48 -10.39
N MET A 12 -2.50 7.30 -11.51
CA MET A 12 -3.60 8.19 -11.89
C MET A 12 -4.76 8.11 -10.90
N ALA A 13 -5.09 6.90 -10.43
CA ALA A 13 -6.13 6.69 -9.43
C ALA A 13 -5.78 7.31 -8.07
N LEU A 14 -4.52 7.22 -7.63
CA LEU A 14 -4.02 7.87 -6.41
C LEU A 14 -4.08 9.40 -6.50
N VAL A 15 -3.73 9.98 -7.65
CA VAL A 15 -3.84 11.42 -7.88
C VAL A 15 -5.30 11.89 -7.86
N ALA A 16 -6.22 11.06 -8.36
CA ALA A 16 -7.65 11.35 -8.39
C ALA A 16 -8.35 11.22 -7.02
N LYS A 17 -7.77 10.47 -6.09
CA LYS A 17 -8.27 10.32 -4.71
C LYS A 17 -7.27 10.91 -3.71
N PRO A 18 -7.31 12.23 -3.46
CA PRO A 18 -6.44 12.85 -2.48
C PRO A 18 -6.88 12.49 -1.06
N ASP A 19 -6.12 11.60 -0.44
CA ASP A 19 -6.15 11.25 0.97
C ASP A 19 -4.77 11.53 1.62
N MET A 20 -4.71 11.48 2.95
CA MET A 20 -3.49 11.79 3.70
C MET A 20 -2.30 10.90 3.33
N TRP A 21 -2.58 9.68 2.87
CA TRP A 21 -1.63 8.63 2.54
C TRP A 21 -1.39 8.47 1.04
N SER A 22 -2.27 8.97 0.15
CA SER A 22 -2.08 8.80 -1.31
C SER A 22 -0.82 9.50 -1.81
N GLY A 23 -0.41 10.62 -1.20
CA GLY A 23 0.86 11.27 -1.52
C GLY A 23 2.06 10.37 -1.23
N ARG A 24 2.07 9.70 -0.08
CA ARG A 24 3.13 8.74 0.28
C ARG A 24 3.00 7.44 -0.52
N GLY A 25 1.78 6.98 -0.77
CA GLY A 25 1.49 5.82 -1.62
C GLY A 25 1.95 6.06 -3.05
N LEU A 26 1.81 7.28 -3.57
CA LEU A 26 2.33 7.66 -4.88
C LEU A 26 3.86 7.58 -4.91
N SER A 27 4.55 8.07 -3.88
CA SER A 27 6.01 7.93 -3.75
C SER A 27 6.43 6.46 -3.68
N LEU A 28 5.70 5.62 -2.95
CA LEU A 28 5.94 4.17 -2.92
C LEU A 28 5.78 3.54 -4.30
N ILE A 29 4.68 3.84 -5.01
CA ILE A 29 4.45 3.31 -6.37
C ILE A 29 5.53 3.78 -7.33
N GLN A 30 5.95 5.04 -7.26
CA GLN A 30 7.05 5.56 -8.08
C GLN A 30 8.37 4.85 -7.80
N ALA A 31 8.69 4.62 -6.52
CA ALA A 31 9.93 3.97 -6.14
C ALA A 31 10.00 2.50 -6.57
N ILE A 32 8.86 1.79 -6.60
CA ILE A 32 8.81 0.38 -7.05
C ILE A 32 8.48 0.21 -8.53
N ASP A 33 8.16 1.29 -9.25
CA ASP A 33 7.84 1.26 -10.68
C ASP A 33 9.04 0.75 -11.48
N GLY A 34 8.83 -0.26 -12.32
CA GLY A 34 9.92 -0.92 -13.05
C GLY A 34 10.79 -1.89 -12.22
N THR A 35 10.49 -2.08 -10.94
CA THR A 35 11.12 -3.12 -10.11
C THR A 35 10.30 -4.42 -10.13
N ARG A 36 10.86 -5.48 -9.53
CA ARG A 36 10.17 -6.76 -9.34
C ARG A 36 9.28 -6.80 -8.08
N ILE A 37 9.19 -5.71 -7.33
CA ILE A 37 8.46 -5.65 -6.06
C ILE A 37 6.96 -5.61 -6.35
N ASP A 38 6.21 -6.48 -5.65
CA ASP A 38 4.74 -6.44 -5.62
C ASP A 38 4.27 -5.73 -4.34
N ILE A 39 3.51 -4.65 -4.50
CA ILE A 39 2.98 -3.90 -3.35
C ILE A 39 2.04 -4.71 -2.46
N ARG A 40 1.44 -5.81 -2.95
CA ARG A 40 0.60 -6.74 -2.17
C ARG A 40 1.43 -7.74 -1.37
N SER A 41 2.75 -7.78 -1.57
CA SER A 41 3.63 -8.69 -0.87
C SER A 41 3.52 -8.51 0.65
N HIS A 42 3.42 -9.63 1.36
CA HIS A 42 3.49 -9.65 2.83
C HIS A 42 4.91 -9.35 3.34
N THR A 43 5.92 -9.50 2.48
CA THR A 43 7.33 -9.22 2.75
C THR A 43 7.78 -7.88 2.16
N LEU A 44 6.85 -6.97 1.84
CA LEU A 44 7.15 -5.69 1.16
C LEU A 44 8.31 -4.91 1.81
N LEU A 45 8.40 -4.90 3.14
CA LEU A 45 9.51 -4.22 3.83
C LEU A 45 10.87 -4.86 3.51
N GLU A 46 10.95 -6.18 3.55
CA GLU A 46 12.17 -6.93 3.22
C GLU A 46 12.53 -6.78 1.74
N ASP A 47 11.51 -6.86 0.87
CA ASP A 47 11.67 -6.68 -0.58
C ASP A 47 12.25 -5.28 -0.89
N LEU A 48 11.80 -4.23 -0.18
CA LEU A 48 12.32 -2.87 -0.30
C LEU A 48 13.75 -2.78 0.25
N GLU A 49 14.04 -3.37 1.42
CA GLU A 49 15.38 -3.37 2.03
C GLU A 49 16.43 -4.03 1.13
N GLU A 50 16.09 -5.14 0.48
CA GLU A 50 17.00 -5.85 -0.42
C GLU A 50 17.40 -5.00 -1.63
N VAL A 51 16.44 -4.32 -2.25
CA VAL A 51 16.71 -3.54 -3.47
C VAL A 51 17.10 -2.09 -3.18
N ALA A 52 16.96 -1.61 -1.94
CA ALA A 52 17.27 -0.23 -1.55
C ALA A 52 18.70 0.15 -1.90
N THR A 53 19.63 -0.80 -1.79
CA THR A 53 21.06 -0.59 -2.12
C THR A 53 21.29 -0.26 -3.60
N GLU A 54 20.40 -0.72 -4.49
CA GLU A 54 20.48 -0.53 -5.93
C GLU A 54 19.53 0.56 -6.45
N ASN A 55 18.59 1.03 -5.60
CA ASN A 55 17.52 1.95 -5.97
C ASN A 55 17.44 3.13 -4.98
N PRO A 56 18.01 4.30 -5.32
CA PRO A 56 18.06 5.45 -4.41
C PRO A 56 16.67 6.01 -4.07
N GLU A 57 15.66 5.79 -4.91
CA GLU A 57 14.28 6.17 -4.62
C GLU A 57 13.67 5.30 -3.51
N ILE A 58 13.96 4.00 -3.51
CA ILE A 58 13.53 3.07 -2.46
C ILE A 58 14.28 3.36 -1.16
N GLN A 59 15.58 3.66 -1.23
CA GLN A 59 16.36 4.07 -0.07
C GLN A 59 15.77 5.32 0.59
N GLN A 60 15.46 6.37 -0.18
CA GLN A 60 14.83 7.59 0.34
C GLN A 60 13.45 7.32 0.95
N LEU A 61 12.67 6.40 0.36
CA LEU A 61 11.40 5.98 0.93
C LEU A 61 11.59 5.33 2.30
N LEU A 62 12.52 4.37 2.43
CA LEU A 62 12.82 3.70 3.69
C LEU A 62 13.33 4.68 4.75
N GLU A 63 14.19 5.63 4.38
CA GLU A 63 14.67 6.69 5.28
C GLU A 63 13.54 7.62 5.76
N SER A 64 12.45 7.72 5.01
CA SER A 64 11.25 8.49 5.41
C SER A 64 10.32 7.72 6.36
N LEU A 65 10.52 6.41 6.53
CA LEU A 65 9.70 5.57 7.42
C LEU A 65 10.20 5.69 8.86
N PRO A 66 9.33 6.11 9.80
CA PRO A 66 9.72 6.13 11.20
C PRO A 66 9.91 4.69 11.70
N GLY A 67 11.06 4.44 12.35
CA GLY A 67 11.41 3.11 12.86
C GLY A 67 12.49 2.39 12.06
N TRP A 68 12.77 2.81 10.82
CA TRP A 68 13.86 2.29 9.98
C TRP A 68 15.13 3.17 10.11
N PRO A 69 16.36 2.62 10.03
CA PRO A 69 16.71 1.18 9.97
C PRO A 69 16.84 0.48 11.33
N THR A 70 16.86 1.20 12.46
CA THR A 70 17.47 0.68 13.69
C THR A 70 16.64 0.77 14.98
N SER A 71 15.49 1.45 15.00
CA SER A 71 14.80 1.72 16.28
C SER A 71 13.47 1.03 16.50
N ASP A 72 12.70 0.69 15.46
CA ASP A 72 11.47 -0.09 15.67
C ASP A 72 10.94 -0.68 14.35
N ARG A 73 11.31 -1.94 14.03
CA ARG A 73 10.90 -2.62 12.79
C ARG A 73 9.37 -2.80 12.73
N ALA A 74 8.72 -3.02 13.86
CA ALA A 74 7.27 -3.18 13.92
C ALA A 74 6.55 -1.89 13.51
N ASN A 75 7.01 -0.73 14.00
CA ASN A 75 6.53 0.58 13.60
C ASN A 75 6.84 0.85 12.12
N ALA A 76 8.04 0.51 11.62
CA ALA A 76 8.35 0.67 10.20
C ALA A 76 7.40 -0.14 9.31
N LEU A 77 7.09 -1.38 9.70
CA LEU A 77 6.12 -2.24 9.02
C LEU A 77 4.70 -1.66 9.08
N GLU A 78 4.27 -1.17 10.24
CA GLU A 78 2.96 -0.55 10.43
C GLU A 78 2.79 0.69 9.55
N GLN A 79 3.80 1.56 9.54
CA GLN A 79 3.84 2.78 8.72
C GLN A 79 3.85 2.44 7.24
N LEU A 80 4.64 1.44 6.83
CA LEU A 80 4.64 0.96 5.45
C LEU A 80 3.28 0.39 5.05
N ASN A 81 2.58 -0.32 5.94
CA ASN A 81 1.23 -0.80 5.67
C ASN A 81 0.23 0.35 5.51
N PHE A 82 0.35 1.43 6.29
CA PHE A 82 -0.46 2.64 6.07
C PHE A 82 -0.16 3.29 4.73
N VAL A 83 1.11 3.45 4.37
CA VAL A 83 1.52 4.02 3.06
C VAL A 83 1.04 3.15 1.90
N ALA A 84 1.07 1.83 2.05
CA ALA A 84 0.62 0.88 1.04
C ALA A 84 -0.91 0.69 1.00
N SER A 85 -1.66 1.20 1.97
CA SER A 85 -3.11 0.95 2.10
C SER A 85 -3.90 1.52 0.92
N ALA A 86 -3.74 2.81 0.62
CA ALA A 86 -4.41 3.49 -0.49
C ALA A 86 -4.13 2.83 -1.85
N PRO A 87 -2.87 2.55 -2.25
CA PRO A 87 -2.62 1.83 -3.49
C PRO A 87 -3.16 0.40 -3.47
N ARG A 88 -3.10 -0.33 -2.34
CA ARG A 88 -3.66 -1.69 -2.26
C ARG A 88 -5.18 -1.71 -2.42
N GLU A 89 -5.90 -0.76 -1.82
CA GLU A 89 -7.35 -0.63 -1.94
C GLU A 89 -7.76 -0.32 -3.38
N LEU A 90 -7.06 0.63 -4.02
CA LEU A 90 -7.26 0.95 -5.43
C LEU A 90 -6.95 -0.25 -6.33
N LEU A 91 -5.88 -0.97 -6.02
CA LEU A 91 -5.51 -2.18 -6.74
C LEU A 91 -6.61 -3.23 -6.64
N ALA A 92 -7.11 -3.50 -5.44
CA ALA A 92 -8.20 -4.44 -5.21
C ALA A 92 -9.47 -4.05 -5.98
N SER A 93 -9.77 -2.74 -6.04
CA SER A 93 -10.88 -2.19 -6.81
C SER A 93 -10.73 -2.39 -8.33
N VAL A 94 -9.50 -2.25 -8.86
CA VAL A 94 -9.19 -2.37 -10.30
C VAL A 94 -9.05 -3.84 -10.73
N THR A 95 -8.52 -4.71 -9.88
CA THR A 95 -8.34 -6.15 -10.18
C THR A 95 -9.60 -6.98 -9.95
N GLY A 96 -10.68 -6.38 -9.47
CA GLY A 96 -12.04 -6.96 -9.53
C GLY A 96 -12.29 -8.19 -8.65
N LEU A 97 -11.48 -8.43 -7.61
CA LEU A 97 -11.74 -9.50 -6.63
C LEU A 97 -11.24 -9.06 -5.24
N GLU A 98 -12.12 -8.48 -4.44
CA GLU A 98 -11.97 -8.57 -2.99
C GLU A 98 -12.68 -9.84 -2.47
N PRO A 99 -12.06 -10.66 -1.61
CA PRO A 99 -12.81 -11.40 -0.63
C PRO A 99 -13.45 -10.37 0.31
N GLN A 100 -14.76 -10.21 0.18
CA GLN A 100 -15.65 -9.47 1.07
C GLN A 100 -15.18 -9.58 2.53
N THR A 101 -14.54 -8.54 3.06
CA THR A 101 -14.38 -8.40 4.51
C THR A 101 -15.73 -7.95 5.06
N LYS A 102 -16.67 -8.91 5.15
CA LYS A 102 -18.00 -8.71 5.70
C LYS A 102 -17.88 -8.63 7.23
N GLY A 103 -17.36 -7.51 7.70
CA GLY A 103 -17.21 -7.20 9.11
C GLY A 103 -17.68 -5.79 9.39
N GLN A 104 -19.00 -5.56 9.33
CA GLN A 104 -19.78 -4.53 10.04
C GLN A 104 -21.05 -4.19 9.25
N GLN A 105 -22.17 -4.83 9.62
CA GLN A 105 -23.52 -4.25 9.64
C GLN A 105 -24.50 -5.33 10.12
N ALA A 106 -24.55 -5.51 11.43
CA ALA A 106 -25.66 -6.17 12.10
C ALA A 106 -25.94 -5.49 13.45
N GLU A 107 -25.86 -4.16 13.48
CA GLU A 107 -26.40 -3.35 14.56
C GLU A 107 -27.06 -2.12 13.95
N GLN A 108 -28.35 -2.27 13.60
CA GLN A 108 -29.43 -1.45 14.16
C GLN A 108 -30.77 -1.70 13.44
N GLU A 109 -31.84 -1.59 14.23
CA GLU A 109 -33.24 -1.41 13.82
C GLU A 109 -34.07 -2.66 13.46
N THR A 110 -34.60 -3.31 14.50
CA THR A 110 -36.06 -3.46 14.65
C THR A 110 -36.38 -3.38 16.15
N GLN A 111 -36.53 -2.14 16.63
CA GLN A 111 -37.56 -1.85 17.62
C GLN A 111 -38.87 -1.58 16.86
N ARG A 112 -40.00 -1.92 17.51
CA ARG A 112 -41.39 -1.47 17.28
C ARG A 112 -42.36 -2.39 16.50
N GLY A 113 -43.38 -2.87 17.23
CA GLY A 113 -44.65 -3.45 16.75
C GLY A 113 -44.58 -4.97 16.68
N GLU A 114 -45.34 -5.78 17.42
CA GLU A 114 -46.64 -5.59 18.11
C GLU A 114 -46.71 -6.55 19.31
#